data_AF-A0A0G0DSA6-F1
#
_entry.id   AF-A0A0G0DSA6-F1
#
_cell.length_a   1.000
_cell.length_b   1.000
_cell.length_c   1.000
_cell.angle_alpha   90.00
_cell.angle_beta   90.00
_cell.angle_gamma   90.00
#
_symmetry.space_group_name_H-M   'P 1'
#
loop_
_entity.id
_entity.type
_entity.pdbx_description
1 polymer ?
#
loop_
_entity_poly.entity_id
_entity_poly.type
_entity_poly.pdbx_seq_one_letter_code
_entity_poly.pdbx_strand_id
1 'polypeptide(L)'
;MKTSNVFWLFILVFVLVIGLFFFLNKSASQDQVSFTLEEVLSCSQDKLDKSVLALPSNSQVIGAFIAFKKVPLEESLVKSLKEQGVTLDQQSLVFDQMWAEIPVKSLCWLAGLEEINSIFTLAK
;
A
#
# COMPACT_ATOMS: atom_id res chain seq x y z
N MET A 1 -14.15 -46.07 -43.76
CA MET A 1 -13.12 -45.42 -42.92
C MET A 1 -12.86 -44.00 -43.43
N LYS A 2 -13.42 -42.98 -42.77
CA LYS A 2 -13.11 -41.55 -42.98
C LYS A 2 -12.81 -40.88 -41.61
N THR A 3 -12.17 -41.61 -40.71
CA THR A 3 -11.83 -41.14 -39.36
C THR A 3 -10.55 -40.28 -39.33
N SER A 4 -9.74 -40.32 -40.40
CA SER A 4 -8.45 -39.61 -40.47
C SER A 4 -8.59 -38.09 -40.44
N ASN A 5 -9.62 -37.52 -41.04
CA ASN A 5 -9.78 -36.06 -41.12
C ASN A 5 -10.35 -35.46 -39.83
N VAL A 6 -11.13 -36.25 -39.07
CA VAL A 6 -11.72 -35.82 -37.80
C VAL A 6 -10.65 -35.66 -36.72
N PHE A 7 -9.67 -36.55 -36.70
CA PHE A 7 -8.56 -36.49 -35.74
C PHE A 7 -7.68 -35.25 -35.95
N TRP A 8 -7.43 -34.88 -37.21
CA TRP A 8 -6.62 -33.71 -37.56
C TRP A 8 -7.31 -32.39 -37.20
N LEU A 9 -8.63 -32.32 -37.40
CA LEU A 9 -9.44 -31.17 -37.00
C LEU A 9 -9.44 -30.98 -35.49
N PHE A 10 -9.54 -32.08 -34.73
CA PHE A 10 -9.51 -32.03 -33.26
C PHE A 10 -8.18 -31.49 -32.71
N ILE A 11 -7.05 -31.93 -33.29
CA ILE A 11 -5.72 -31.42 -32.93
C ILE A 11 -5.61 -29.92 -33.23
N LEU A 12 -6.08 -29.47 -34.39
CA LEU A 12 -6.01 -28.05 -34.78
C LEU A 12 -6.82 -27.16 -33.84
N VAL A 13 -8.03 -27.60 -33.46
CA VAL A 13 -8.87 -26.88 -32.48
C VAL A 13 -8.17 -26.84 -31.11
N PHE A 14 -7.56 -27.95 -30.68
CA PHE A 14 -6.88 -28.00 -29.39
C PHE A 14 -5.67 -27.06 -29.33
N VAL A 15 -4.87 -27.00 -30.39
CA VAL A 15 -3.74 -26.05 -30.51
C VAL A 15 -4.24 -24.61 -30.49
N LEU A 16 -5.35 -24.31 -31.15
CA LEU A 16 -5.95 -22.98 -31.17
C LEU A 16 -6.43 -22.56 -29.78
N VAL A 17 -7.11 -23.45 -29.05
CA VAL A 17 -7.58 -23.19 -27.68
C VAL A 17 -6.40 -22.98 -26.72
N ILE A 18 -5.34 -23.79 -26.80
CA ILE A 18 -4.13 -23.60 -25.98
C ILE A 18 -3.47 -22.26 -26.29
N GLY A 19 -3.33 -21.91 -27.57
CA GLY A 19 -2.76 -20.63 -27.98
C GLY A 19 -3.57 -19.44 -27.46
N LEU A 20 -4.90 -19.53 -27.52
CA LEU A 20 -5.82 -18.51 -27.00
C LEU A 20 -5.71 -18.39 -25.48
N PHE A 21 -5.62 -19.53 -24.76
CA PHE A 21 -5.44 -19.55 -23.32
C PHE A 21 -4.09 -18.93 -22.91
N PHE A 22 -3.02 -19.22 -23.64
CA PHE A 22 -1.69 -18.64 -23.38
C PHE A 22 -1.65 -17.13 -23.68
N PHE A 23 -2.35 -16.70 -24.74
CA PHE A 23 -2.49 -15.29 -25.10
C PHE A 23 -3.31 -14.51 -24.06
N LEU A 24 -4.43 -15.07 -23.59
CA LEU A 24 -5.25 -14.45 -22.55
C LEU A 24 -4.53 -14.39 -21.19
N ASN A 25 -3.80 -15.45 -20.80
CA ASN A 25 -2.99 -15.42 -19.57
C ASN A 25 -1.87 -14.38 -19.64
N LYS A 26 -1.23 -14.19 -20.81
CA LYS A 26 -0.20 -13.15 -20.98
C LYS A 26 -0.75 -11.74 -20.79
N SER A 27 -2.02 -11.48 -21.12
CA SER A 27 -2.69 -10.21 -20.85
C SER A 27 -3.17 -10.05 -19.41
N ALA A 28 -3.39 -11.14 -18.67
CA ALA A 28 -3.74 -11.11 -17.24
C ALA A 28 -2.52 -10.93 -16.33
N SER A 29 -1.32 -11.29 -16.79
CA SER A 29 -0.03 -11.02 -16.12
C SER A 29 0.56 -9.66 -16.47
N GLN A 30 -0.27 -8.67 -16.82
CA GLN A 30 0.23 -7.31 -16.94
C GLN A 30 0.55 -6.83 -15.52
N ASP A 31 1.83 -7.00 -15.15
CA ASP A 31 2.50 -6.42 -14.00
C ASP A 31 1.86 -5.08 -13.70
N GLN A 32 1.06 -5.04 -12.64
CA GLN A 32 0.73 -3.78 -12.00
C GLN A 32 2.08 -3.25 -11.52
N VAL A 33 2.68 -2.36 -12.30
CA VAL A 33 3.78 -1.50 -11.85
C VAL A 33 3.16 -0.61 -10.78
N SER A 34 3.01 -1.16 -9.57
CA SER A 34 2.56 -0.43 -8.41
C SER A 34 3.75 0.42 -7.97
N PHE A 35 3.80 1.65 -8.47
CA PHE A 35 4.71 2.67 -7.94
C PHE A 35 4.46 2.74 -6.43
N THR A 36 5.51 2.52 -5.65
CA THR A 36 5.43 2.51 -4.20
C THR A 36 5.50 3.93 -3.66
N LEU A 37 5.08 4.14 -2.41
CA LEU A 37 5.22 5.44 -1.74
C LEU A 37 6.69 5.88 -1.68
N GLU A 38 7.63 4.95 -1.60
CA GLU A 38 9.08 5.20 -1.61
C GLU A 38 9.54 6.03 -2.82
N GLU A 39 9.00 5.72 -4.01
CA GLU A 39 9.41 6.38 -5.26
C GLU A 39 8.82 7.79 -5.41
N VAL A 40 7.74 8.10 -4.67
CA VAL A 40 6.99 9.36 -4.78
C VAL A 40 7.33 10.33 -3.64
N LEU A 41 7.77 9.83 -2.50
CA LEU A 41 8.04 10.64 -1.31
C LEU A 41 9.53 11.01 -1.21
N SER A 42 9.84 12.31 -1.30
CA SER A 42 11.21 12.84 -1.15
C SER A 42 11.58 13.25 0.28
N CYS A 43 10.77 12.91 1.28
CA CYS A 43 10.96 13.34 2.67
C CYS A 43 11.75 12.35 3.52
N SER A 44 12.26 12.83 4.67
CA SER A 44 13.12 12.05 5.58
C SER A 44 12.48 10.71 5.94
N GLN A 45 13.08 9.64 5.43
CA GLN A 45 12.61 8.26 5.58
C GLN A 45 12.95 7.68 6.95
N ASP A 46 13.75 8.36 7.77
CA ASP A 46 14.31 7.80 9.01
C ASP A 46 13.24 7.45 10.06
N LYS A 47 12.07 8.10 9.99
CA LYS A 47 10.91 7.81 10.86
C LYS A 47 9.81 7.03 10.16
N LEU A 48 9.90 6.82 8.84
CA LEU A 48 8.93 6.06 8.07
C LEU A 48 9.45 4.64 7.92
N ASP A 49 8.73 3.68 8.50
CA ASP A 49 9.09 2.29 8.32
C ASP A 49 8.89 1.85 6.86
N LYS A 50 9.65 0.85 6.42
CA LYS A 50 9.56 0.28 5.06
C LYS A 50 8.15 -0.22 4.74
N SER A 51 7.41 -0.67 5.75
CA SER A 51 6.00 -1.08 5.62
C SER A 51 5.07 0.05 5.16
N VAL A 52 5.40 1.31 5.44
CA VAL A 52 4.65 2.47 4.95
C VAL A 52 5.08 2.82 3.53
N LEU A 53 6.39 2.76 3.27
CA LEU A 53 6.97 3.10 1.97
C LEU A 53 6.59 2.09 0.87
N ALA A 54 6.36 0.82 1.24
CA ALA A 54 5.90 -0.24 0.34
C ALA A 54 4.43 -0.13 -0.06
N LEU A 55 3.65 0.80 0.53
CA LEU A 55 2.26 1.00 0.17
C LEU A 55 2.12 1.55 -1.26
N PRO A 56 1.01 1.24 -1.96
CA PRO A 56 0.81 1.71 -3.32
C PRO A 56 0.55 3.22 -3.34
N SER A 57 1.24 3.93 -4.25
CA SER A 57 1.22 5.39 -4.42
C SER A 57 -0.14 6.00 -4.75
N ASN A 58 -1.10 5.18 -5.19
CA ASN A 58 -2.48 5.62 -5.46
C ASN A 58 -3.32 5.79 -4.18
N SER A 59 -2.80 5.43 -3.00
CA SER A 59 -3.50 5.59 -1.73
C SER A 59 -3.58 7.07 -1.36
N GLN A 60 -4.80 7.57 -1.09
CA GLN A 60 -4.98 8.95 -0.61
C GLN A 60 -4.78 9.07 0.91
N VAL A 61 -5.14 8.00 1.62
CA VAL A 61 -5.08 7.88 3.09
C VAL A 61 -4.49 6.52 3.41
N ILE A 62 -3.61 6.46 4.41
CA ILE A 62 -3.03 5.24 4.93
C ILE A 62 -3.49 5.02 6.37
N GLY A 63 -3.72 3.78 6.75
CA GLY A 63 -3.87 3.39 8.15
C GLY A 63 -2.51 2.93 8.68
N ALA A 64 -1.98 3.61 9.69
CA ALA A 64 -0.68 3.27 10.27
C ALA A 64 -0.67 3.54 11.78
N PHE A 65 0.25 2.88 12.47
CA PHE A 65 0.59 3.21 13.84
C PHE A 65 1.60 4.36 13.86
N ILE A 66 1.37 5.34 14.72
CA ILE A 66 2.30 6.41 15.04
C ILE A 66 2.83 6.15 16.44
N ALA A 67 4.13 5.96 16.58
CA ALA A 67 4.83 5.92 17.85
C ALA A 67 5.23 7.36 18.24
N PHE A 68 4.72 7.83 19.37
CA PHE A 68 4.99 9.16 19.90
C PHE A 68 6.09 9.09 20.95
N LYS A 69 6.90 10.16 21.07
CA LYS A 69 7.92 10.26 22.12
C LYS A 69 7.33 10.35 23.52
N LYS A 70 6.12 10.90 23.64
CA LYS A 70 5.49 11.20 24.92
C LYS A 70 3.98 11.06 24.82
N VAL A 71 3.41 10.39 25.81
CA VAL A 71 1.97 10.24 26.01
C VAL A 71 1.66 10.62 27.48
N PRO A 72 0.59 11.36 27.78
CA PRO A 72 -0.45 11.87 26.88
C PRO A 72 0.06 12.94 25.90
N LEU A 73 -0.57 13.00 24.72
CA LEU A 73 -0.25 13.99 23.69
C LEU A 73 -0.66 15.38 24.15
N GLU A 74 0.14 16.37 23.78
CA GLU A 74 -0.21 17.77 24.00
C GLU A 74 -1.41 18.15 23.12
N GLU A 75 -2.32 18.97 23.66
CA GLU A 75 -3.54 19.38 22.96
C GLU A 75 -3.22 20.15 21.66
N SER A 76 -2.11 20.91 21.66
CA SER A 76 -1.54 21.58 20.49
C SER A 76 -1.24 20.59 19.36
N LEU A 77 -0.53 19.51 19.66
CA LEU A 77 -0.17 18.47 18.69
C LEU A 77 -1.42 17.77 18.15
N VAL A 78 -2.36 17.40 19.02
CA VAL A 78 -3.62 16.78 18.59
C VAL A 78 -4.39 17.68 17.63
N LYS A 79 -4.44 18.98 17.93
CA LYS A 79 -5.09 19.96 17.05
C LYS A 79 -4.36 20.09 15.71
N SER A 80 -3.04 20.18 15.71
CA SER A 80 -2.24 20.24 14.48
C SER A 80 -2.41 19.00 13.61
N LEU A 81 -2.44 17.80 14.22
CA LEU A 81 -2.70 16.54 13.51
C LEU A 81 -4.07 16.58 12.84
N LYS A 82 -5.11 17.02 13.56
CA LYS A 82 -6.46 17.16 13.02
C LYS A 82 -6.56 18.17 11.88
N GLU A 83 -5.87 19.31 11.99
CA GLU A 83 -5.80 20.34 10.93
C GLU A 83 -5.12 19.81 9.65
N GLN A 84 -4.16 18.89 9.79
CA GLN A 84 -3.53 18.17 8.68
C GLN A 84 -4.36 16.99 8.17
N GLY A 85 -5.56 16.77 8.71
CA GLY A 85 -6.46 15.69 8.34
C GLY A 85 -6.03 14.32 8.87
N VAL A 86 -5.13 14.26 9.85
CA VAL A 86 -4.75 13.03 10.53
C VAL A 86 -5.78 12.73 11.62
N THR A 87 -6.40 11.56 11.53
CA THR A 87 -7.40 11.10 12.51
C THR A 87 -6.76 10.08 13.43
N LEU A 88 -6.68 10.38 14.72
CA LEU A 88 -6.16 9.47 15.73
C LEU A 88 -7.28 8.64 16.36
N ASP A 89 -7.10 7.33 16.45
CA ASP A 89 -7.99 6.47 17.22
C ASP A 89 -7.52 6.39 18.68
N GLN A 90 -8.13 7.19 19.55
CA GLN A 90 -7.76 7.23 20.97
C GLN A 90 -7.99 5.91 21.72
N GLN A 91 -8.83 5.02 21.21
CA GLN A 91 -9.08 3.71 21.81
C GLN A 91 -7.98 2.69 21.48
N SER A 92 -7.19 2.97 20.45
CA SER A 92 -6.10 2.13 19.98
C SER A 92 -4.76 2.39 20.67
N LEU A 93 -4.73 3.21 21.73
CA LEU A 93 -3.49 3.53 22.43
C LEU A 93 -2.88 2.28 23.07
N VAL A 94 -1.71 1.88 22.58
CA VAL A 94 -0.92 0.76 23.13
C VAL A 94 0.47 1.30 23.46
N PHE A 95 0.76 1.42 24.76
CA PHE A 95 1.97 2.07 25.28
C PHE A 95 2.11 3.52 24.80
N ASP A 96 3.00 3.78 23.85
CA ASP A 96 3.31 5.06 23.22
C ASP A 96 2.85 5.15 21.76
N GLN A 97 2.06 4.16 21.31
CA GLN A 97 1.67 3.99 19.91
C GLN A 97 0.16 4.13 19.76
N MET A 98 -0.28 4.80 18.69
CA MET A 98 -1.69 4.97 18.38
C MET A 98 -1.94 4.72 16.90
N TRP A 99 -3.04 4.04 16.60
CA TRP A 99 -3.53 3.92 15.23
C TRP A 99 -4.03 5.27 14.73
N ALA A 100 -3.67 5.59 13.50
CA ALA A 100 -4.06 6.81 12.84
C ALA A 100 -4.37 6.57 11.36
N GLU A 101 -5.36 7.31 10.88
CA GLU A 101 -5.59 7.51 9.45
C GLU A 101 -4.84 8.76 9.01
N ILE A 102 -3.85 8.59 8.14
CA ILE A 102 -2.90 9.63 7.74
C ILE A 102 -3.07 9.89 6.23
N PRO A 103 -3.42 11.12 5.81
CA PRO A 103 -3.36 11.49 4.40
C PRO A 103 -1.92 11.41 3.89
N VAL A 104 -1.70 10.83 2.70
CA VAL A 104 -0.33 10.69 2.14
C VAL A 104 0.38 12.04 1.99
N LYS A 105 -0.38 13.10 1.65
CA LYS A 105 0.13 14.49 1.60
C LYS A 105 0.70 15.00 2.94
N SER A 106 0.19 14.49 4.05
CA SER A 106 0.55 14.92 5.41
C SER A 106 1.67 14.06 6.00
N LEU A 107 2.01 12.94 5.35
CA LEU A 107 2.99 11.96 5.82
C LEU A 107 4.39 12.57 6.00
N CYS A 108 4.82 13.38 5.04
CA CYS A 108 6.13 14.04 5.10
C CYS A 108 6.20 15.09 6.21
N TRP A 109 5.12 15.85 6.41
CA TRP A 109 5.04 16.80 7.52
C TRP A 109 5.07 16.05 8.86
N LEU A 110 4.35 14.93 8.94
CA LEU A 110 4.30 14.07 10.12
C LEU A 110 5.67 13.48 10.46
N ALA A 111 6.39 12.95 9.48
CA ALA A 111 7.77 12.46 9.66
C ALA A 111 8.75 13.58 10.10
N GLY A 112 8.45 14.84 9.79
CA GLY A 112 9.22 15.99 10.24
C GLY A 112 9.06 16.35 11.71
N LEU A 113 7.98 15.90 12.38
CA LEU A 113 7.69 16.28 13.76
C LEU A 113 8.66 15.65 14.76
N GLU A 114 9.21 16.44 15.68
CA GLU A 114 10.13 15.95 16.70
C GLU A 114 9.44 15.01 17.69
N GLU A 115 8.14 15.16 17.90
CA GLU A 115 7.32 14.40 18.84
C GLU A 115 7.04 12.97 18.36
N ILE A 116 7.39 12.64 17.12
CA ILE A 116 7.17 11.33 16.50
C ILE A 116 8.50 10.56 16.46
N ASN A 117 8.45 9.31 16.91
CA ASN A 117 9.57 8.37 16.83
C ASN A 117 9.52 7.59 15.52
N SER A 118 8.38 6.98 15.20
CA SER A 118 8.24 6.15 14.01
C SER A 118 6.80 6.04 13.55
N ILE A 119 6.60 5.80 12.26
CA ILE A 119 5.30 5.51 11.64
C ILE A 119 5.44 4.19 10.90
N PHE A 120 4.58 3.21 11.19
CA PHE A 120 4.66 1.87 10.61
C PHE A 120 3.28 1.26 10.39
N THR A 121 3.16 0.32 9.45
CA THR A 121 1.92 -0.41 9.21
C THR A 121 2.10 -1.88 9.61
N LEU A 122 1.01 -2.58 9.90
CA LEU A 122 1.05 -4.04 10.12
C LEU A 122 0.86 -4.83 8.81
N ALA A 123 0.87 -4.15 7.66
CA ALA A 123 0.70 -4.80 6.37
C ALA A 123 1.98 -5.59 6.03
N LYS A 124 1.79 -6.87 5.67
CA LYS A 124 2.82 -7.86 5.39
C LYS A 124 3.04 -8.01 3.89
#